data_AF-A0A1Q7XP45-F1
#
_entry.id   AF-A0A1Q7XP45-F1
#
_cell.length_a   1.000
_cell.length_b   1.000
_cell.length_c   1.000
_cell.angle_alpha   90.00
_cell.angle_beta   90.00
_cell.angle_gamma   90.00
#
_symmetry.space_group_name_H-M   'P 1'
#
loop_
_entity.id
_entity.type
_entity.pdbx_description
1 polymer ?
#
loop_
_entity_poly.entity_id
_entity_poly.type
_entity_poly.pdbx_seq_one_letter_code
_entity_poly.pdbx_strand_id
1 'polypeptide(L)'
;SSANWTKAIRTIASRADLVTKLLMNEMPDTIENAFSGLGLHLLPHSESDFETHCSCPDWANPCKHIAGVYYLLASELDRDPFLMFELRGLSRDALHAELVRSPLGQILSSALKSEEVPAVEPVESYYTRPAREPDAMVASHKEFWTGAKRLPPPPSAPSQPGVPALLIKKQGDYPAFWHKDVSFISVMEELYDRVRTKNRQMK
;
A
#
# COMPACT_ATOMS: atom_id res chain seq x y z
N SER A 1 -13.11 7.10 -32.63
CA SER A 1 -13.85 6.12 -33.48
C SER A 1 -13.77 4.73 -32.85
N SER A 2 -14.70 3.83 -33.17
CA SER A 2 -14.70 2.45 -32.65
C SER A 2 -13.38 1.71 -32.92
N ALA A 3 -12.79 1.91 -34.10
CA ALA A 3 -11.50 1.33 -34.47
C ALA A 3 -10.32 1.81 -33.59
N ASN A 4 -10.35 3.06 -33.12
CA ASN A 4 -9.34 3.58 -32.20
C ASN A 4 -9.46 2.94 -30.81
N TRP A 5 -10.69 2.74 -30.33
CA TRP A 5 -10.94 2.03 -29.07
C TRP A 5 -10.44 0.59 -29.11
N THR A 6 -10.67 -0.15 -30.20
CA THR A 6 -10.16 -1.52 -30.35
C THR A 6 -8.63 -1.58 -30.25
N LYS A 7 -7.91 -0.62 -30.85
CA LYS A 7 -6.45 -0.54 -30.78
C LYS A 7 -5.96 -0.17 -29.38
N ALA A 8 -6.60 0.81 -28.73
CA ALA A 8 -6.26 1.23 -27.38
C ALA A 8 -6.48 0.08 -26.38
N ILE A 9 -7.65 -0.57 -26.43
CA ILE A 9 -7.97 -1.72 -25.57
C ILE A 9 -7.00 -2.86 -25.79
N ARG A 10 -6.58 -3.15 -27.04
CA ARG A 10 -5.55 -4.17 -27.30
C ARG A 10 -4.21 -3.83 -26.62
N THR A 11 -3.83 -2.56 -26.63
CA THR A 11 -2.60 -2.08 -25.99
C THR A 11 -2.71 -2.20 -24.47
N ILE A 12 -3.83 -1.78 -23.89
CA ILE A 12 -4.13 -1.95 -22.46
C ILE A 12 -4.10 -3.44 -22.08
N ALA A 13 -4.77 -4.30 -22.84
CA ALA A 13 -4.87 -5.73 -22.62
C ALA A 13 -3.52 -6.47 -22.69
N SER A 14 -2.50 -5.88 -23.33
CA SER A 14 -1.15 -6.44 -23.38
C SER A 14 -0.31 -6.17 -22.12
N ARG A 15 -0.80 -5.31 -21.23
CA ARG A 15 -0.08 -4.82 -20.04
C ARG A 15 -0.76 -5.29 -18.76
N ALA A 16 -0.15 -6.24 -18.05
CA ALA A 16 -0.71 -6.84 -16.84
C ALA A 16 -1.03 -5.84 -15.73
N ASP A 17 -0.19 -4.81 -15.58
CA ASP A 17 -0.36 -3.74 -14.60
C ASP A 17 -1.64 -2.94 -14.84
N LEU A 18 -1.92 -2.58 -16.10
CA LEU A 18 -3.12 -1.84 -16.47
C LEU A 18 -4.38 -2.70 -16.33
N VAL A 19 -4.34 -3.95 -16.84
CA VAL A 19 -5.51 -4.85 -16.80
C VAL A 19 -5.89 -5.16 -15.37
N THR A 20 -4.94 -5.49 -14.50
CA THR A 20 -5.22 -5.82 -13.09
C THR A 20 -5.93 -4.66 -12.40
N LYS A 21 -5.34 -3.46 -12.46
CA LYS A 21 -5.89 -2.26 -11.83
C LYS A 21 -7.28 -1.92 -12.37
N LEU A 22 -7.46 -1.93 -13.69
CA LEU A 22 -8.75 -1.62 -14.30
C LEU A 22 -9.82 -2.65 -13.90
N LEU A 23 -9.49 -3.95 -13.86
CA LEU A 23 -10.44 -4.98 -13.39
C LEU A 23 -10.81 -4.81 -11.90
N MET A 24 -9.94 -4.22 -11.10
CA MET A 24 -10.19 -3.85 -9.70
C MET A 24 -10.92 -2.49 -9.55
N ASN A 25 -11.38 -1.88 -10.64
CA ASN A 25 -11.94 -0.52 -10.66
C ASN A 25 -10.97 0.56 -10.17
N GLU A 26 -9.66 0.37 -10.36
CA GLU A 26 -8.62 1.35 -10.06
C GLU A 26 -8.09 1.97 -11.36
N MET A 27 -8.00 3.29 -11.43
CA MET A 27 -7.41 4.00 -12.57
C MET A 27 -5.86 3.99 -12.46
N PRO A 28 -5.13 3.42 -13.43
CA PRO A 28 -3.67 3.44 -13.40
C PRO A 28 -3.09 4.82 -13.75
N ASP A 29 -2.09 5.30 -12.99
CA ASP A 29 -1.39 6.57 -13.30
C ASP A 29 -0.71 6.59 -14.68
N THR A 30 -0.36 5.41 -15.19
CA THR A 30 0.32 5.24 -16.49
C THR A 30 -0.64 4.94 -17.64
N ILE A 31 -1.95 5.12 -17.45
CA ILE A 31 -2.98 4.79 -18.45
C ILE A 31 -2.75 5.53 -19.77
N GLU A 32 -2.34 6.80 -19.72
CA GLU A 32 -2.02 7.63 -20.90
C GLU A 32 -0.96 6.99 -21.81
N ASN A 33 0.00 6.25 -21.25
CA ASN A 33 1.05 5.60 -22.04
C ASN A 33 0.49 4.56 -23.02
N ALA A 34 -0.68 3.97 -22.72
CA ALA A 34 -1.35 3.05 -23.64
C ALA A 34 -1.99 3.77 -24.84
N PHE A 35 -2.33 5.06 -24.69
CA PHE A 35 -2.94 5.87 -25.73
C PHE A 35 -1.90 6.62 -26.55
N SER A 36 -0.88 7.19 -25.90
CA SER A 36 0.16 8.00 -26.55
C SER A 36 0.96 7.22 -27.60
N GLY A 37 1.22 5.92 -27.38
CA GLY A 37 1.85 5.04 -28.37
C GLY A 37 1.05 4.86 -29.67
N LEU A 38 -0.24 5.22 -29.66
CA LEU A 38 -1.13 5.19 -30.82
C LEU A 38 -1.40 6.59 -31.40
N GLY A 39 -0.77 7.63 -30.87
CA GLY A 39 -1.07 9.03 -31.19
C GLY A 39 -2.48 9.45 -30.72
N LEU A 40 -2.97 8.82 -29.65
CA LEU A 40 -4.27 9.12 -29.04
C LEU A 40 -4.05 9.62 -27.61
N HIS A 41 -5.08 10.26 -27.05
CA HIS A 41 -5.09 10.74 -25.67
C HIS A 41 -6.41 10.41 -25.00
N LEU A 42 -6.36 9.88 -23.77
CA LEU A 42 -7.56 9.65 -22.95
C LEU A 42 -7.91 10.90 -22.16
N LEU A 43 -6.94 11.72 -21.79
CA LEU A 43 -7.13 13.03 -21.20
C LEU A 43 -7.03 14.10 -22.30
N PRO A 44 -7.72 15.25 -22.13
CA PRO A 44 -7.48 16.41 -22.98
C PRO A 44 -6.00 16.80 -22.94
N HIS A 45 -5.38 17.02 -24.10
CA HIS A 45 -3.95 17.31 -24.23
C HIS A 45 -3.70 18.81 -24.45
N SER A 46 -4.67 19.52 -25.02
CA SER A 46 -4.57 20.92 -25.43
C SER A 46 -5.86 21.69 -25.21
N GLU A 47 -5.78 23.02 -25.18
CA GLU A 47 -6.97 23.89 -25.08
C GLU A 47 -7.93 23.68 -26.25
N SER A 48 -7.43 23.32 -27.44
CA SER A 48 -8.26 23.02 -28.60
C SER A 48 -9.10 21.76 -28.46
N ASP A 49 -8.82 20.90 -27.47
CA ASP A 49 -9.65 19.74 -27.17
C ASP A 49 -10.94 20.13 -26.42
N PHE A 50 -11.03 21.38 -25.95
CA PHE A 50 -12.19 21.93 -25.25
C PHE A 50 -12.96 22.91 -26.12
N GLU A 51 -13.97 22.41 -26.82
CA GLU A 51 -14.96 23.26 -27.49
C GLU A 51 -16.06 23.64 -26.50
N THR A 52 -16.03 24.89 -26.02
CA THR A 52 -17.02 25.39 -25.08
C THR A 52 -17.68 26.67 -25.55
N HIS A 53 -18.98 26.79 -25.26
CA HIS A 53 -19.79 27.94 -25.58
C HIS A 53 -20.67 28.30 -24.39
N CYS A 54 -20.71 29.59 -24.04
CA CYS A 54 -21.58 30.11 -22.99
C CYS A 54 -22.31 31.35 -23.52
N SER A 55 -23.60 31.48 -23.18
CA SER A 55 -24.44 32.62 -23.56
C SER A 55 -24.25 33.86 -22.69
N CYS A 56 -23.22 33.88 -21.82
CA CYS A 56 -22.93 35.02 -20.97
C CYS A 56 -22.29 36.18 -21.75
N PRO A 57 -22.42 37.43 -21.28
CA PRO A 57 -21.86 38.61 -21.97
C PRO A 57 -20.32 38.72 -21.89
N ASP A 58 -19.63 37.68 -21.43
CA ASP A 58 -18.17 37.64 -21.31
C ASP A 58 -17.54 37.13 -22.61
N TRP A 59 -16.47 37.77 -23.05
CA TRP A 59 -15.74 37.44 -24.29
C TRP A 59 -14.56 36.50 -24.04
N ALA A 60 -14.19 36.26 -22.77
CA ALA A 60 -13.16 35.29 -22.42
C ALA A 60 -13.65 33.83 -22.57
N ASN A 61 -12.78 32.95 -23.04
CA ASN A 61 -13.00 31.51 -23.06
C ASN A 61 -11.76 30.79 -22.47
N PRO A 62 -11.89 30.08 -21.33
CA PRO A 62 -13.11 29.86 -20.54
C PRO A 62 -13.53 31.10 -19.72
N CYS A 63 -14.83 31.44 -19.79
CA CYS A 63 -15.42 32.44 -18.88
C CYS A 63 -15.61 31.84 -17.47
N LYS A 64 -15.95 32.67 -16.47
CA LYS A 64 -16.17 32.20 -15.09
C LYS A 64 -17.20 31.07 -14.94
N HIS A 65 -18.20 31.01 -15.82
CA HIS A 65 -19.22 29.96 -15.80
C HIS A 65 -18.67 28.65 -16.34
N ILE A 66 -17.97 28.69 -17.49
CA ILE A 66 -17.30 27.51 -18.07
C ILE A 66 -16.26 26.99 -17.08
N ALA A 67 -15.47 27.88 -16.47
CA ALA A 67 -14.53 27.51 -15.42
C ALA A 67 -15.25 26.80 -14.25
N GLY A 68 -16.40 27.32 -13.80
CA GLY A 68 -17.23 26.65 -12.78
C GLY A 68 -17.66 25.24 -13.18
N VAL A 69 -18.04 25.04 -14.44
CA VAL A 69 -18.37 23.71 -14.98
C VAL A 69 -17.13 22.80 -15.00
N TYR A 70 -15.96 23.31 -15.39
CA TYR A 70 -14.71 22.54 -15.35
C TYR A 70 -14.35 22.10 -13.93
N TYR A 71 -14.51 22.97 -12.93
CA TYR A 71 -14.26 22.60 -11.53
C TYR A 71 -15.23 21.52 -11.06
N LEU A 72 -16.51 21.63 -11.41
CA LEU A 72 -17.48 20.59 -11.06
C LEU A 72 -17.14 19.27 -11.74
N LEU A 73 -16.85 19.30 -13.04
CA LEU A 73 -16.48 18.11 -13.82
C LEU A 73 -15.21 17.45 -13.26
N ALA A 74 -14.18 18.24 -12.96
CA ALA A 74 -12.95 17.75 -12.33
C ALA A 74 -13.25 17.09 -10.97
N SER A 75 -14.10 17.70 -10.14
CA SER A 75 -14.51 17.11 -8.87
C SER A 75 -15.27 15.79 -9.03
N GLU A 76 -16.06 15.61 -10.09
CA GLU A 76 -16.71 14.32 -10.34
C GLU A 76 -15.71 13.28 -10.88
N LEU A 77 -14.75 13.68 -11.70
CA LEU A 77 -13.68 12.80 -12.19
C LEU A 77 -12.74 12.34 -11.06
N ASP A 78 -12.47 13.19 -10.07
CA ASP A 78 -11.69 12.82 -8.88
C ASP A 78 -12.42 11.76 -8.04
N ARG A 79 -13.76 11.75 -8.07
CA ARG A 79 -14.57 10.74 -7.38
C ARG A 79 -14.70 9.44 -8.18
N ASP A 80 -14.93 9.55 -9.49
CA ASP A 80 -15.03 8.42 -10.41
C ASP A 80 -14.23 8.69 -11.70
N PRO A 81 -12.97 8.23 -11.77
CA PRO A 81 -12.13 8.42 -12.94
C PRO A 81 -12.67 7.70 -14.20
N PHE A 82 -13.51 6.68 -14.06
CA PHE A 82 -14.03 5.93 -15.19
C PHE A 82 -15.04 6.73 -16.02
N LEU A 83 -15.62 7.79 -15.46
CA LEU A 83 -16.44 8.75 -16.20
C LEU A 83 -15.72 9.30 -17.43
N MET A 84 -14.39 9.39 -17.42
CA MET A 84 -13.61 9.83 -18.58
C MET A 84 -13.78 8.91 -19.81
N PHE A 85 -13.90 7.60 -19.58
CA PHE A 85 -14.19 6.63 -20.65
C PHE A 85 -15.63 6.79 -21.15
N GLU A 86 -16.57 7.01 -20.23
CA GLU A 86 -18.00 7.18 -20.55
C GLU A 86 -18.25 8.44 -21.38
N LEU A 87 -17.62 9.55 -21.01
CA LEU A 87 -17.66 10.81 -21.76
C LEU A 87 -17.11 10.65 -23.19
N ARG A 88 -16.23 9.67 -23.42
CA ARG A 88 -15.71 9.29 -24.75
C ARG A 88 -16.46 8.13 -25.40
N GLY A 89 -17.62 7.75 -24.86
CA GLY A 89 -18.54 6.78 -25.42
C GLY A 89 -18.18 5.31 -25.15
N LEU A 90 -17.36 5.01 -24.14
CA LEU A 90 -17.06 3.65 -23.70
C LEU A 90 -17.50 3.48 -22.23
N SER A 91 -18.55 2.70 -21.99
CA SER A 91 -18.99 2.43 -20.62
C SER A 91 -17.97 1.60 -19.85
N ARG A 92 -17.95 1.73 -18.52
CA ARG A 92 -17.10 0.89 -17.64
C ARG A 92 -17.35 -0.59 -17.89
N ASP A 93 -18.61 -1.01 -17.98
CA ASP A 93 -18.96 -2.42 -18.19
C ASP A 93 -18.48 -2.93 -19.56
N ALA A 94 -18.56 -2.09 -20.61
CA ALA A 94 -18.04 -2.42 -21.92
C ALA A 94 -16.51 -2.56 -21.90
N LEU A 95 -15.80 -1.65 -21.22
CA LEU A 95 -14.36 -1.74 -21.01
C LEU A 95 -13.99 -3.05 -20.30
N HIS A 96 -14.66 -3.36 -19.17
CA HIS A 96 -14.43 -4.61 -18.43
C HIS A 96 -14.69 -5.84 -19.31
N ALA A 97 -15.79 -5.86 -20.06
CA ALA A 97 -16.14 -6.97 -20.93
C ALA A 97 -15.09 -7.21 -22.02
N GLU A 98 -14.49 -6.16 -22.58
CA GLU A 98 -13.40 -6.28 -23.55
C GLU A 98 -12.09 -6.73 -22.91
N LEU A 99 -11.76 -6.22 -21.71
CA LEU A 99 -10.54 -6.61 -20.99
C LEU A 99 -10.60 -8.09 -20.58
N VAL A 100 -11.73 -8.56 -20.03
CA VAL A 100 -11.95 -9.96 -19.66
C VAL A 100 -11.90 -10.89 -20.87
N ARG A 101 -12.24 -10.42 -22.07
CA ARG A 101 -12.12 -11.24 -23.30
C ARG A 101 -10.68 -11.49 -23.72
N SER A 102 -9.72 -10.64 -23.30
CA SER A 102 -8.30 -10.82 -23.63
C SER A 102 -7.69 -12.04 -22.91
N PRO A 103 -6.67 -12.71 -23.47
CA PRO A 103 -6.03 -13.86 -22.82
C PRO A 103 -5.53 -13.54 -21.40
N LEU A 104 -4.95 -12.35 -21.23
CA LEU A 104 -4.42 -11.89 -19.95
C LEU A 104 -5.55 -11.55 -18.97
N GLY A 105 -6.61 -10.89 -19.44
CA GLY A 105 -7.79 -10.58 -18.62
C GLY A 105 -8.58 -11.81 -18.19
N GLN A 106 -8.62 -12.88 -18.98
CA GLN A 106 -9.22 -14.16 -18.55
C GLN A 106 -8.46 -14.75 -17.36
N ILE A 107 -7.13 -14.82 -17.45
CA ILE A 107 -6.26 -15.34 -16.39
C ILE A 107 -6.42 -14.48 -15.12
N LEU A 108 -6.29 -13.16 -15.23
CA LEU A 108 -6.42 -12.26 -14.09
C LEU A 108 -7.82 -12.25 -13.49
N SER A 109 -8.88 -12.24 -14.32
CA SER A 109 -10.25 -12.30 -13.82
C SER A 109 -10.53 -13.60 -13.10
N SER A 110 -9.97 -14.73 -13.56
CA SER A 110 -10.09 -16.00 -12.84
C SER A 110 -9.39 -15.92 -11.49
N ALA A 111 -8.15 -15.42 -11.44
CA ALA A 111 -7.40 -15.26 -10.19
C ALA A 111 -8.12 -14.34 -9.19
N LEU A 112 -8.76 -13.25 -9.65
CA LEU A 112 -9.54 -12.35 -8.79
C LEU A 112 -10.83 -12.98 -8.26
N LYS A 113 -11.45 -13.86 -9.04
CA LYS A 113 -12.65 -14.61 -8.61
C LYS A 113 -12.31 -15.81 -7.74
N SER A 114 -11.08 -16.33 -7.87
CA SER A 114 -10.54 -17.43 -7.07
C SER A 114 -10.15 -17.01 -5.65
N GLU A 115 -10.72 -15.91 -5.14
CA GLU A 115 -10.74 -15.61 -3.72
C GLU A 115 -11.51 -16.72 -2.96
N GLU A 116 -10.84 -17.84 -2.73
CA GLU A 116 -10.92 -18.55 -1.47
C GLU A 116 -10.38 -17.61 -0.39
N VAL A 117 -11.11 -16.53 -0.07
CA VAL A 117 -10.96 -15.92 1.24
C VAL A 117 -11.47 -17.00 2.18
N PRO A 118 -10.60 -17.66 2.98
CA PRO A 118 -11.09 -18.61 3.97
C PRO A 118 -12.13 -17.86 4.78
N ALA A 119 -13.34 -18.43 4.88
CA ALA A 119 -14.45 -17.79 5.57
C ALA A 119 -13.95 -17.30 6.93
N VAL A 120 -13.91 -15.98 7.09
CA VAL A 120 -13.40 -15.37 8.32
C VAL A 120 -14.47 -15.65 9.37
N GLU A 121 -14.25 -16.70 10.17
CA GLU A 121 -15.17 -17.01 11.26
C GLU A 121 -15.12 -15.86 12.27
N PRO A 122 -16.27 -15.22 12.58
CA PRO A 122 -16.31 -14.13 13.53
C PRO A 122 -15.88 -14.64 14.91
N VAL A 123 -14.75 -14.16 15.39
CA VAL A 123 -14.22 -14.51 16.72
C VAL A 123 -14.76 -13.51 17.74
N GLU A 124 -15.27 -13.99 18.88
CA GLU A 124 -15.81 -13.12 19.94
C GLU A 124 -14.76 -12.24 20.64
N SER A 125 -13.47 -12.50 20.42
CA SER A 125 -12.39 -11.72 21.01
C SER A 125 -11.13 -11.73 20.14
N TYR A 126 -10.48 -10.56 20.05
CA TYR A 126 -9.17 -10.40 19.41
C TYR A 126 -8.02 -11.11 20.16
N TYR A 127 -8.24 -11.48 21.42
CA TYR A 127 -7.25 -12.10 22.28
C TYR A 127 -7.70 -13.49 22.74
N THR A 128 -6.75 -14.38 23.01
CA THR A 128 -7.00 -15.67 23.64
C THR A 128 -7.61 -15.44 25.04
N ARG A 129 -8.88 -15.79 25.23
CA ARG A 129 -9.51 -15.75 26.56
C ARG A 129 -8.92 -16.88 27.42
N PRO A 130 -8.49 -16.59 28.67
CA PRO A 130 -8.05 -17.63 29.59
C PRO A 130 -9.20 -18.62 29.83
N ALA A 131 -9.01 -19.89 29.45
CA ALA A 131 -9.94 -20.95 29.80
C ALA A 131 -9.64 -21.40 31.23
N ARG A 132 -10.67 -21.47 32.07
CA ARG A 132 -10.54 -22.08 33.40
C ARG A 132 -10.41 -23.59 33.20
N GLU A 133 -9.21 -24.12 33.36
CA GLU A 133 -9.05 -25.56 33.55
C GLU A 133 -9.76 -25.96 34.85
N PRO A 134 -10.48 -27.11 34.87
CA PRO A 134 -11.03 -27.62 36.12
C PRO A 134 -9.88 -27.75 37.12
N ASP A 135 -10.10 -27.26 38.35
CA ASP A 135 -9.10 -27.28 39.42
C ASP A 135 -8.51 -28.69 39.51
N ALA A 136 -7.28 -28.84 39.02
CA ALA A 136 -6.50 -30.04 39.25
C ALA A 136 -6.26 -30.08 40.75
N MET A 137 -7.05 -30.94 41.41
CA MET A 137 -6.98 -31.41 42.78
C MET A 137 -5.97 -30.68 43.67
N VAL A 138 -6.49 -29.98 44.69
CA VAL A 138 -5.76 -29.20 45.71
C VAL A 138 -4.38 -29.78 46.00
N ALA A 139 -3.36 -29.23 45.34
CA ALA A 139 -1.98 -29.47 45.72
C ALA A 139 -1.84 -29.02 47.18
N SER A 140 -1.22 -29.83 48.01
CA SER A 140 -0.92 -29.40 49.38
C SER A 140 -0.16 -28.07 49.34
N HIS A 141 -0.33 -27.19 50.33
CA HIS A 141 0.44 -25.94 50.40
C HIS A 141 1.95 -26.18 50.21
N LYS A 142 2.45 -27.32 50.70
CA LYS A 142 3.82 -27.76 50.49
C LYS A 142 4.13 -28.00 49.01
N GLU A 143 3.34 -28.80 48.30
CA GLU A 143 3.53 -29.06 46.86
C GLU A 143 3.38 -27.81 45.99
N PHE A 144 2.52 -26.86 46.38
CA PHE A 144 2.43 -25.56 45.71
C PHE A 144 3.75 -24.78 45.82
N TRP A 145 4.33 -24.69 47.02
CA TRP A 145 5.57 -23.94 47.25
C TRP A 145 6.84 -24.66 46.80
N THR A 146 6.86 -25.99 46.85
CA THR A 146 8.07 -26.77 46.50
C THR A 146 8.03 -27.34 45.08
N GLY A 147 6.86 -27.35 44.44
CA GLY A 147 6.60 -28.05 43.19
C GLY A 147 6.56 -29.57 43.40
N ALA A 148 5.56 -30.25 42.81
CA ALA A 148 5.54 -31.72 42.77
C ALA A 148 6.60 -32.29 41.80
N LYS A 149 6.98 -31.51 40.78
CA LYS A 149 8.01 -31.84 39.80
C LYS A 149 9.02 -30.71 39.71
N ARG A 150 10.30 -31.06 39.56
CA ARG A 150 11.35 -30.09 39.26
C ARG A 150 11.01 -29.38 37.94
N LEU A 151 10.96 -28.04 37.97
CA LEU A 151 10.79 -27.24 36.76
C LEU A 151 11.91 -27.57 35.76
N PRO A 152 11.62 -27.63 34.45
CA PRO A 152 12.67 -27.72 33.45
C PRO A 152 13.65 -26.56 33.64
N PRO A 153 14.95 -26.76 33.36
CA PRO A 153 15.91 -25.67 33.41
C PRO A 153 15.41 -24.53 32.51
N PRO A 154 15.57 -23.26 32.93
CA PRO A 154 15.18 -22.15 32.10
C PRO A 154 15.89 -22.26 30.74
N PRO A 155 15.23 -21.88 29.64
CA PRO A 155 15.88 -21.84 28.35
C PRO A 155 17.15 -20.99 28.48
N SER A 156 18.21 -21.38 27.77
CA SER A 156 19.46 -20.62 27.73
C SER A 156 19.12 -19.15 27.46
N ALA A 157 19.53 -18.26 28.36
CA ALA A 157 19.26 -16.84 28.23
C ALA A 157 19.63 -16.39 26.80
N PRO A 158 18.78 -15.58 26.14
CA PRO A 158 19.09 -15.10 24.81
C PRO A 158 20.47 -14.46 24.84
N SER A 159 21.34 -14.86 23.91
CA SER A 159 22.65 -14.25 23.75
C SER A 159 22.42 -12.75 23.56
N GLN A 160 23.08 -11.93 24.38
CA GLN A 160 22.96 -10.48 24.23
C GLN A 160 23.34 -10.11 22.79
N PRO A 161 22.53 -9.29 22.09
CA PRO A 161 22.82 -8.92 20.72
C PRO A 161 24.23 -8.36 20.63
N GLY A 162 25.03 -8.94 19.73
CA GLY A 162 26.46 -8.63 19.59
C GLY A 162 26.75 -7.24 19.04
N VAL A 163 25.72 -6.47 18.64
CA VAL A 163 25.85 -5.16 18.01
C VAL A 163 26.07 -4.09 19.10
N PRO A 164 27.27 -3.48 19.18
CA PRO A 164 27.50 -2.37 20.09
C PRO A 164 26.64 -1.16 19.70
N ALA A 165 26.24 -0.38 20.70
CA ALA A 165 25.51 0.88 20.54
C ALA A 165 24.23 0.79 19.67
N LEU A 166 23.49 -0.33 19.70
CA LEU A 166 22.29 -0.56 18.87
C LEU A 166 21.25 0.58 18.96
N LEU A 167 21.04 1.13 20.16
CA LEU A 167 20.09 2.23 20.37
C LEU A 167 20.54 3.52 19.67
N ILE A 168 21.86 3.78 19.65
CA ILE A 168 22.43 4.96 19.00
C ILE A 168 22.35 4.82 17.47
N LYS A 169 22.61 3.62 16.93
CA LYS A 169 22.47 3.36 15.49
C LYS A 169 21.08 3.61 14.94
N LYS A 170 20.03 3.40 15.75
CA LYS A 170 18.65 3.71 15.37
C LYS A 170 18.35 5.21 15.29
N GLN A 171 19.12 6.06 15.97
CA GLN A 171 18.89 7.50 16.07
C GLN A 171 19.63 8.32 15.01
N GLY A 172 20.55 7.71 14.25
CA GLY A 172 21.29 8.38 13.18
C GLY A 172 22.60 9.02 13.63
N ASP A 173 23.37 9.52 12.66
CA ASP A 173 24.82 9.76 12.81
C ASP A 173 25.21 11.21 13.16
N TYR A 174 24.25 12.15 13.09
CA TYR A 174 24.49 13.58 13.36
C TYR A 174 23.29 14.21 14.09
N PRO A 175 23.12 13.96 15.39
CA PRO A 175 22.08 14.60 16.17
C PRO A 175 22.37 16.09 16.36
N ALA A 176 21.34 16.90 16.62
CA ALA A 176 21.44 18.37 16.69
C ALA A 176 22.46 18.90 17.73
N PHE A 177 22.80 18.13 18.76
CA PHE A 177 23.78 18.49 19.79
C PHE A 177 25.23 18.15 19.42
N TRP A 178 25.46 17.47 18.29
CA TRP A 178 26.78 16.98 17.90
C TRP A 178 27.45 17.91 16.90
N HIS A 179 28.36 18.75 17.40
CA HIS A 179 29.04 19.79 16.62
C HIS A 179 30.47 19.43 16.21
N LYS A 180 30.76 18.12 16.02
CA LYS A 180 32.08 17.64 15.62
C LYS A 180 32.06 17.11 14.19
N ASP A 181 33.19 17.22 13.51
CA ASP A 181 33.38 16.73 12.13
C ASP A 181 33.54 15.19 12.02
N VAL A 182 33.26 14.46 13.10
CA VAL A 182 33.36 12.99 13.16
C VAL A 182 31.98 12.39 13.41
N SER A 183 31.73 11.18 12.89
CA SER A 183 30.49 10.43 13.13
C SER A 183 30.19 10.27 14.63
N PHE A 184 28.96 10.60 15.04
CA PHE A 184 28.52 10.39 16.43
C PHE A 184 28.45 8.89 16.75
N ILE A 185 27.99 8.07 15.80
CA ILE A 185 27.88 6.62 15.97
C ILE A 185 29.26 6.02 16.21
N SER A 186 30.27 6.36 15.41
CA SER A 186 31.63 5.81 15.57
C SER A 186 32.22 6.11 16.94
N VAL A 187 32.04 7.33 17.47
CA VAL A 187 32.53 7.68 18.81
C VAL A 187 31.77 6.90 19.89
N MET A 188 30.45 6.77 19.75
CA MET A 188 29.64 6.06 20.73
C MET A 188 29.89 4.54 20.71
N GLU A 189 30.17 3.93 19.56
CA GLU A 189 30.58 2.54 19.47
C GLU A 189 31.86 2.26 20.26
N GLU A 190 32.88 3.09 20.07
CA GLU A 190 34.16 2.97 20.78
C GLU A 190 33.97 3.09 22.31
N LEU A 191 33.14 4.03 22.76
CA LEU A 191 32.79 4.19 24.17
C LEU A 191 32.02 2.98 24.72
N TYR A 192 31.03 2.48 23.99
CA TYR A 192 30.25 1.31 24.39
C TYR A 192 31.13 0.06 24.52
N ASP A 193 32.05 -0.16 23.56
CA ASP A 193 32.97 -1.29 23.61
C ASP A 193 33.96 -1.19 24.76
N ARG A 194 34.46 0.01 25.08
CA ARG A 194 35.31 0.24 26.27
C ARG A 194 34.57 -0.04 27.57
N VAL A 195 33.31 0.38 27.70
CA VAL A 195 32.49 0.10 28.90
C VAL A 195 32.20 -1.40 29.02
N ARG A 196 31.86 -2.05 27.90
CA ARG A 196 31.59 -3.49 27.84
C ARG A 196 32.81 -4.33 28.24
N THR A 197 34.02 -3.92 27.83
CA THR A 197 35.26 -4.66 28.09
C THR A 197 35.84 -4.40 29.48
N LYS A 198 35.80 -3.16 30.00
CA LYS A 198 36.28 -2.86 31.36
C LYS A 198 35.49 -3.58 32.46
N ASN A 199 34.18 -3.73 32.31
CA ASN A 199 33.37 -4.49 33.27
C ASN A 199 33.69 -6.00 33.29
N ARG A 200 34.41 -6.51 32.29
CA ARG A 200 34.83 -7.90 32.22
C ARG A 200 36.12 -8.19 33.02
N GLN A 201 36.87 -7.15 33.40
CA GLN A 201 38.08 -7.25 34.23
C GLN A 201 37.82 -7.07 35.74
N MET A 202 36.56 -6.87 36.15
CA MET A 202 36.15 -6.74 37.57
C MET A 202 35.40 -7.97 38.12
N LYS A 203 35.58 -9.15 37.50
CA LYS A 203 35.08 -10.43 38.02
C LYS A 203 36.21 -11.41 38.21
#